data_AF-A0A554VLZ0-F1
#
_entry.id   AF-A0A554VLZ0-F1
#
_cell.length_a   1.000
_cell.length_b   1.000
_cell.length_c   1.000
_cell.angle_alpha   90.00
_cell.angle_beta   90.00
_cell.angle_gamma   90.00
#
_symmetry.space_group_name_H-M   'P 1'
#
loop_
_entity.id
_entity.type
_entity.pdbx_description
1 polymer ?
#
loop_
_entity_poly.entity_id
_entity_poly.type
_entity_poly.pdbx_seq_one_letter_code
_entity_poly.pdbx_strand_id
1 'polypeptide(L)'
;MKKELLYKTVVIILLVLNIIQVGYTLWVKKPLDKSNRPSKPDAIEILHLDQAQDIQFKKISRRHGKAMSELRNKQKQCIQEYFRAPSNSFLDCIKDIEAQKIKITEEHFEAMKSVLRKEQLIQYKYFKDKAVKFILR
;
A
#
# COMPACT_ATOMS: atom_id res chain seq x y z
N MET A 1 52.90 27.20 23.65
CA MET A 1 53.48 26.71 22.38
C MET A 1 53.12 25.27 22.00
N LYS A 2 53.57 24.19 22.69
CA LYS A 2 53.24 22.81 22.23
C LYS A 2 51.76 22.41 22.39
N LYS A 3 51.08 22.94 23.42
CA LYS A 3 49.66 22.66 23.68
C LYS A 3 48.71 23.30 22.66
N GLU A 4 48.98 24.54 22.25
CA GLU A 4 48.18 25.25 21.25
C GLU A 4 48.25 24.58 19.88
N LEU A 5 49.43 24.07 19.51
CA LEU A 5 49.62 23.27 18.30
C LEU A 5 48.81 21.97 18.35
N LEU A 6 48.82 21.27 19.50
CA LEU A 6 48.01 20.08 19.72
C LEU A 6 46.50 20.37 19.59
N TYR A 7 45.99 21.41 20.24
CA TYR A 7 44.57 21.78 20.15
C TYR A 7 44.17 22.14 18.72
N LYS A 8 45.01 22.92 18.02
CA LYS A 8 44.77 23.30 16.63
C LYS A 8 44.72 22.06 15.71
N THR A 9 45.63 21.10 15.91
CA THR A 9 45.64 19.84 15.15
C THR A 9 44.39 19.00 15.42
N VAL A 10 43.97 18.86 16.68
CA VAL A 10 42.77 18.10 17.06
C VAL A 10 41.51 18.71 16.46
N VAL A 11 41.37 20.03 16.50
CA VAL A 11 40.21 20.74 15.90
C VAL A 11 40.15 20.55 14.39
N ILE A 12 41.29 20.60 13.69
CA ILE A 12 41.35 20.36 12.25
C ILE A 12 40.95 18.92 11.90
N ILE A 13 41.43 17.94 12.66
CA ILE A 13 41.06 16.52 12.45
C ILE A 13 39.56 16.31 12.65
N LEU A 14 38.99 16.88 13.72
CA LEU A 14 37.55 16.80 13.99
C LEU A 14 36.72 17.45 12.89
N LEU A 15 37.16 18.59 12.35
CA LEU A 15 36.48 19.28 11.25
C LEU A 15 36.47 18.43 9.98
N VAL A 16 37.62 17.84 9.63
CA VAL A 16 37.75 16.96 8.45
C VAL A 16 36.88 15.72 8.59
N LEU A 17 36.84 15.08 9.76
CA LEU A 17 35.99 13.92 10.01
C LEU A 17 34.49 14.25 9.83
N ASN A 18 34.04 15.39 10.33
CA ASN A 18 32.65 15.84 10.16
C ASN A 18 32.33 16.10 8.68
N ILE A 19 33.23 16.75 7.93
CA ILE A 19 33.04 17.01 6.50
C ILE A 19 32.96 15.71 5.70
N ILE A 20 33.80 14.72 6.02
CA ILE A 20 33.76 13.39 5.38
C ILE A 20 32.43 12.69 5.67
N GLN A 21 31.92 12.75 6.90
CA GLN A 21 30.62 12.14 7.24
C GLN A 21 29.45 12.80 6.49
N VAL A 22 29.43 14.13 6.40
CA VAL A 22 28.40 14.86 5.63
C VAL A 22 28.55 14.59 4.13
N GLY A 23 29.78 14.57 3.61
CA GLY A 23 30.06 14.26 2.21
C GLY A 23 29.61 12.85 1.83
N TYR A 24 29.91 11.86 2.67
CA TYR A 24 29.51 10.47 2.44
C TYR A 24 27.98 10.31 2.44
N THR A 25 27.28 10.94 3.38
CA THR A 25 25.81 10.87 3.46
C THR A 25 25.11 11.55 2.29
N LEU A 26 25.70 12.61 1.71
CA LEU A 26 25.17 13.26 0.51
C LEU A 26 25.50 12.50 -0.79
N TRP A 27 26.64 11.80 -0.85
CA TRP A 27 27.09 11.14 -2.09
C TRP A 27 26.57 9.70 -2.22
N VAL A 28 26.31 9.01 -1.11
CA VAL A 28 25.66 7.69 -1.15
C VAL A 28 24.21 7.89 -1.57
N LYS A 29 23.95 7.75 -2.87
CA LYS A 29 22.59 7.58 -3.41
C LYS A 29 21.90 6.54 -2.54
N LYS A 30 20.80 6.92 -1.87
CA LYS A 30 19.96 5.96 -1.14
C LYS A 30 19.74 4.75 -2.05
N PRO A 31 20.04 3.52 -1.61
CA PRO A 31 19.64 2.37 -2.39
C PRO A 31 18.15 2.52 -2.64
N LEU A 32 17.73 2.46 -3.90
CA LEU A 32 16.31 2.32 -4.21
C LEU A 32 15.88 1.11 -3.41
N ASP A 33 15.09 1.39 -2.38
CA ASP A 33 14.49 0.37 -1.55
C ASP A 33 13.63 -0.45 -2.51
N LYS A 34 14.18 -1.54 -3.03
CA LYS A 34 13.41 -2.61 -3.67
C LYS A 34 12.61 -3.23 -2.54
N SER A 35 11.65 -2.47 -2.02
CA SER A 35 10.76 -2.98 -1.01
C SER A 35 10.12 -4.19 -1.68
N ASN A 36 10.26 -5.37 -1.08
CA ASN A 36 9.58 -6.61 -1.47
C ASN A 36 8.05 -6.49 -1.26
N ARG A 37 7.48 -5.31 -1.53
CA ARG A 37 6.06 -5.09 -1.59
C ARG A 37 5.60 -5.78 -2.87
N PRO A 38 4.72 -6.78 -2.77
CA PRO A 38 4.12 -7.39 -3.93
C PRO A 38 3.47 -6.27 -4.73
N SER A 39 3.91 -6.15 -5.99
CA SER A 39 3.30 -5.22 -6.91
C SER A 39 1.82 -5.56 -7.04
N LYS A 40 0.99 -4.53 -7.21
CA LYS A 40 -0.42 -4.72 -7.54
C LYS A 40 -0.48 -5.64 -8.76
N PRO A 41 -1.30 -6.72 -8.74
CA PRO A 41 -1.39 -7.61 -9.88
C PRO A 41 -1.85 -6.82 -11.11
N ASP A 42 -1.10 -6.93 -12.19
CA ASP A 42 -1.44 -6.28 -13.46
C ASP A 42 -2.56 -7.10 -14.13
N ALA A 43 -3.77 -6.55 -14.09
CA ALA A 43 -4.93 -7.20 -14.68
C ALA A 43 -4.85 -7.27 -16.21
N ILE A 44 -4.20 -6.30 -16.87
CA ILE A 44 -4.05 -6.28 -18.32
C ILE A 44 -3.11 -7.41 -18.74
N GLU A 45 -1.99 -7.57 -18.03
CA GLU A 45 -1.01 -8.62 -18.30
C GLU A 45 -1.58 -10.01 -18.01
N ILE A 46 -2.24 -10.19 -16.85
CA ILE A 46 -2.69 -11.50 -16.39
C ILE A 46 -3.95 -12.00 -17.12
N LEU A 47 -4.86 -11.10 -17.49
CA LEU A 47 -6.15 -11.46 -18.12
C LEU A 47 -6.18 -11.15 -19.62
N HIS A 48 -5.09 -10.61 -20.17
CA HIS A 48 -4.99 -10.16 -21.55
C HIS A 48 -6.19 -9.30 -21.96
N LEU A 49 -6.47 -8.26 -21.16
CA LEU A 49 -7.63 -7.38 -21.39
C LEU A 49 -7.43 -6.59 -22.68
N ASP A 50 -8.48 -6.51 -23.49
CA ASP A 50 -8.53 -5.53 -24.58
C ASP A 50 -8.78 -4.10 -24.03
N GLN A 51 -8.69 -3.11 -24.92
CA GLN A 51 -8.86 -1.70 -24.53
C GLN A 51 -10.25 -1.40 -23.93
N ALA A 52 -11.31 -2.01 -24.45
CA ALA A 52 -12.66 -1.78 -23.96
C ALA A 52 -12.86 -2.41 -22.57
N GLN A 53 -12.34 -3.63 -22.39
CA GLN A 53 -12.33 -4.34 -21.11
C GLN A 53 -11.49 -3.59 -20.07
N ASP A 54 -10.31 -3.09 -20.42
CA ASP A 54 -9.46 -2.31 -19.51
C ASP A 54 -10.17 -1.04 -18.99
N ILE A 55 -10.88 -0.32 -19.86
CA ILE A 55 -11.67 0.85 -19.46
C ILE A 55 -12.75 0.45 -18.44
N GLN A 56 -13.48 -0.64 -18.69
CA GLN A 56 -14.49 -1.14 -17.77
C GLN A 56 -13.87 -1.62 -16.45
N PHE A 57 -12.74 -2.32 -16.52
CA PHE A 57 -12.00 -2.84 -15.38
C PHE A 57 -11.51 -1.71 -14.46
N LYS A 58 -10.96 -0.64 -15.04
CA LYS A 58 -10.57 0.58 -14.33
C LYS A 58 -11.77 1.26 -13.68
N LYS A 59 -12.92 1.33 -14.37
CA LYS A 59 -14.16 1.89 -13.79
C LYS A 59 -14.63 1.08 -12.57
N ILE A 60 -14.66 -0.25 -12.68
CA ILE A 60 -15.03 -1.16 -11.58
C ILE A 60 -14.04 -1.01 -10.40
N SER A 61 -12.75 -0.94 -10.69
CA SER A 61 -11.68 -0.76 -9.70
C SER A 61 -11.76 0.57 -8.96
N ARG A 62 -12.06 1.67 -9.67
CA ARG A 62 -12.25 2.99 -9.06
C ARG A 62 -13.46 3.01 -8.12
N ARG A 63 -14.57 2.39 -8.53
CA ARG A 63 -15.77 2.27 -7.69
C ARG A 63 -15.47 1.50 -6.40
N HIS A 64 -14.81 0.35 -6.50
CA HIS A 64 -14.39 -0.43 -5.35
C HIS A 64 -13.45 0.37 -4.43
N GLY A 65 -12.45 1.03 -4.99
CA GLY A 65 -11.51 1.87 -4.23
C GLY A 65 -12.20 2.99 -3.44
N LYS A 66 -13.21 3.65 -4.05
CA LYS A 66 -14.02 4.67 -3.37
C LYS A 66 -14.79 4.08 -2.19
N ALA A 67 -15.51 2.98 -2.39
CA ALA A 67 -16.26 2.30 -1.34
C ALA A 67 -15.36 1.84 -0.18
N MET A 68 -14.19 1.26 -0.49
CA MET A 68 -13.20 0.85 0.51
C MET A 68 -12.62 2.03 1.30
N SER A 69 -12.45 3.18 0.66
CA SER A 69 -12.00 4.41 1.34
C SER A 69 -13.03 4.90 2.35
N GLU A 70 -14.30 4.94 1.95
CA GLU A 70 -15.42 5.34 2.81
C GLU A 70 -15.57 4.41 4.02
N LEU A 71 -15.53 3.09 3.81
CA LEU A 71 -15.60 2.10 4.89
C LEU A 71 -14.40 2.19 5.83
N ARG A 72 -13.19 2.39 5.33
CA ARG A 72 -11.98 2.58 6.15
C ARG A 72 -12.10 3.81 7.06
N ASN A 73 -12.64 4.92 6.54
CA ASN A 73 -12.84 6.13 7.32
C ASN A 73 -13.89 5.91 8.43
N LYS A 74 -15.00 5.25 8.12
CA LYS A 74 -16.02 4.86 9.11
C LYS A 74 -15.45 3.94 10.18
N GLN A 75 -14.63 2.95 9.77
CA GLN A 75 -13.99 2.02 10.69
C GLN A 75 -13.06 2.75 11.64
N LYS A 76 -12.24 3.67 11.13
CA LYS A 76 -11.36 4.50 11.94
C LYS A 76 -12.15 5.31 12.97
N GLN A 77 -13.29 5.88 12.60
CA GLN A 77 -14.16 6.59 13.53
C GLN A 77 -14.69 5.66 14.63
N CYS A 78 -15.25 4.50 14.29
CA CYS A 78 -15.75 3.56 15.29
C CYS A 78 -14.66 3.04 16.23
N ILE A 79 -13.43 2.81 15.73
CA ILE A 79 -12.28 2.44 16.56
C ILE A 79 -11.90 3.59 17.51
N GLN A 80 -11.84 4.84 17.00
CA GLN A 80 -11.51 6.00 17.82
C GLN A 80 -12.52 6.18 18.95
N GLU A 81 -13.82 6.07 18.66
CA GLU A 81 -14.87 6.19 19.66
C GLU A 81 -14.85 5.03 20.66
N TYR A 82 -14.56 3.79 20.22
CA TYR A 82 -14.37 2.67 21.13
C TYR A 82 -13.26 2.93 22.16
N PHE A 83 -12.12 3.49 21.74
CA PHE A 83 -11.03 3.80 22.67
C PHE A 83 -11.29 5.05 23.54
N ARG A 84 -12.24 5.91 23.17
CA ARG A 84 -12.70 7.03 24.01
C ARG A 84 -13.72 6.59 25.05
N ALA A 85 -14.68 5.78 24.64
CA ALA A 85 -15.77 5.27 25.46
C ALA A 85 -16.11 3.83 25.03
N PRO A 86 -15.46 2.82 25.63
CA PRO A 86 -15.66 1.43 25.25
C PRO A 86 -17.13 1.01 25.33
N SER A 87 -17.66 0.53 24.21
CA SER A 87 -19.04 0.06 24.09
C SER A 87 -19.14 -1.05 23.05
N ASN A 88 -20.03 -2.01 23.31
CA ASN A 88 -20.35 -3.08 22.36
C ASN A 88 -20.89 -2.53 21.04
N SER A 89 -21.57 -1.38 21.05
CA SER A 89 -22.07 -0.75 19.82
C SER A 89 -20.96 -0.39 18.83
N PHE A 90 -19.79 0.02 19.32
CA PHE A 90 -18.64 0.31 18.45
C PHE A 90 -17.95 -0.95 17.94
N LEU A 91 -17.94 -2.02 18.75
CA LEU A 91 -17.46 -3.33 18.30
C LEU A 91 -18.37 -3.88 17.18
N ASP A 92 -19.68 -3.74 17.32
CA ASP A 92 -20.64 -4.17 16.30
C ASP A 92 -20.52 -3.31 15.03
N CYS A 93 -20.31 -1.98 15.16
CA CYS A 93 -19.96 -1.13 14.01
C CYS A 93 -18.71 -1.67 13.27
N ILE A 94 -17.66 -2.05 13.99
CA ILE A 94 -16.42 -2.56 13.37
C ILE A 94 -16.70 -3.89 12.65
N LYS A 95 -17.46 -4.80 13.26
CA LYS A 95 -17.86 -6.08 12.63
C LYS A 95 -18.68 -5.87 11.37
N ASP A 96 -19.67 -4.98 11.43
CA ASP A 96 -20.53 -4.67 10.28
C ASP A 96 -19.73 -4.09 9.12
N ILE A 97 -18.75 -3.22 9.42
CA ILE A 97 -17.87 -2.67 8.39
C ILE A 97 -17.00 -3.76 7.75
N GLU A 98 -16.45 -4.69 8.53
CA GLU A 98 -15.69 -5.81 7.95
C GLU A 98 -16.56 -6.73 7.08
N ALA A 99 -17.79 -7.03 7.52
CA ALA A 99 -18.74 -7.78 6.70
C ALA A 99 -19.07 -7.06 5.38
N GLN A 100 -19.26 -5.74 5.42
CA GLN A 100 -19.47 -4.93 4.22
C GLN A 100 -18.24 -4.92 3.30
N LYS A 101 -17.03 -4.88 3.85
CA LYS A 101 -15.78 -4.92 3.05
C LYS A 101 -15.66 -6.23 2.28
N ILE A 102 -15.98 -7.35 2.92
CA ILE A 102 -15.99 -8.68 2.29
C ILE A 102 -17.03 -8.72 1.17
N LYS A 103 -18.26 -8.31 1.44
CA LYS A 103 -19.36 -8.31 0.46
C LYS A 103 -19.02 -7.46 -0.77
N ILE A 104 -18.53 -6.24 -0.58
CA ILE A 104 -18.18 -5.33 -1.68
C ILE A 104 -16.98 -5.88 -2.48
N THR A 105 -16.05 -6.57 -1.82
CA THR A 105 -14.91 -7.22 -2.50
C THR A 105 -15.40 -8.39 -3.36
N GLU A 106 -16.37 -9.17 -2.90
CA GLU A 106 -17.01 -10.23 -3.68
C GLU A 106 -17.76 -9.66 -4.89
N GLU A 107 -18.60 -8.65 -4.69
CA GLU A 107 -19.31 -7.93 -5.77
C GLU A 107 -18.34 -7.33 -6.79
N HIS A 108 -17.19 -6.83 -6.33
CA HIS A 108 -16.13 -6.31 -7.19
C HIS A 108 -15.54 -7.40 -8.09
N PHE A 109 -15.26 -8.58 -7.52
CA PHE A 109 -14.75 -9.72 -8.28
C PHE A 109 -15.78 -10.25 -9.29
N GLU A 110 -17.05 -10.36 -8.92
CA GLU A 110 -18.11 -10.77 -9.85
C GLU A 110 -18.32 -9.74 -10.97
N ALA A 111 -18.27 -8.44 -10.64
CA ALA A 111 -18.32 -7.39 -11.66
C ALA A 111 -17.13 -7.49 -12.62
N MET A 112 -15.92 -7.74 -12.14
CA MET A 112 -14.75 -7.96 -13.00
C MET A 112 -14.92 -9.18 -13.91
N LYS A 113 -15.41 -10.28 -13.36
CA LYS A 113 -15.65 -11.52 -14.09
C LYS A 113 -16.65 -11.32 -15.23
N SER A 114 -17.68 -10.49 -15.02
CA SER A 114 -18.72 -10.20 -16.03
C SER A 114 -18.19 -9.48 -17.29
N VAL A 115 -17.03 -8.82 -17.18
CA VAL A 115 -16.37 -8.11 -18.30
C VAL A 115 -15.49 -9.05 -19.13
N LEU A 116 -15.15 -10.22 -18.59
CA LEU A 116 -14.25 -11.18 -19.23
C LEU A 116 -14.96 -12.04 -20.27
N ARG A 117 -14.23 -12.39 -21.31
CA ARG A 117 -14.64 -13.40 -22.30
C ARG A 117 -14.44 -14.79 -21.73
N LYS A 118 -15.10 -15.79 -22.32
CA LYS A 118 -15.06 -17.18 -21.83
C LYS A 118 -13.63 -17.73 -21.75
N GLU A 119 -12.78 -17.36 -22.70
CA GLU A 119 -11.38 -17.81 -22.79
C GLU A 119 -10.53 -17.23 -21.64
N GLN A 120 -10.84 -16.02 -21.18
CA GLN A 120 -10.13 -15.33 -20.09
C GLN A 120 -10.51 -15.85 -18.69
N LEU A 121 -11.65 -16.55 -18.57
CA LEU A 121 -12.10 -17.09 -17.28
C LEU A 121 -11.14 -18.14 -16.70
N ILE A 122 -10.33 -18.79 -17.55
CA ILE A 122 -9.29 -19.73 -17.11
C ILE A 122 -8.24 -19.01 -16.28
N GLN A 123 -7.82 -17.82 -16.72
CA GLN A 123 -6.82 -16.99 -16.03
C GLN A 123 -7.41 -16.21 -14.84
N TYR A 124 -8.73 -16.01 -14.83
CA TYR A 124 -9.42 -15.29 -13.77
C TYR A 124 -9.20 -15.88 -12.38
N LYS A 125 -9.17 -17.21 -12.24
CA LYS A 125 -8.90 -17.86 -10.94
C LYS A 125 -7.53 -17.44 -10.39
N TYR A 126 -6.50 -17.51 -11.24
CA TYR A 126 -5.14 -17.10 -10.88
C TYR A 126 -5.05 -15.60 -10.53
N PHE A 127 -5.74 -14.76 -11.31
CA PHE A 127 -5.85 -13.34 -11.00
C PHE A 127 -6.50 -13.08 -9.65
N LYS A 128 -7.65 -13.71 -9.36
CA LYS A 128 -8.38 -13.57 -8.10
C LYS A 128 -7.51 -13.96 -6.91
N ASP A 129 -6.78 -15.08 -6.99
CA ASP A 129 -5.89 -15.53 -5.92
C ASP A 129 -4.76 -14.52 -5.64
N LYS A 130 -4.17 -13.93 -6.68
CA LYS A 130 -3.18 -12.85 -6.53
C LYS A 130 -3.79 -11.57 -5.95
N ALA A 131 -4.97 -11.19 -6.41
CA ALA A 131 -5.67 -9.99 -5.97
C ALA A 131 -6.08 -10.09 -4.49
N VAL A 132 -6.61 -11.23 -4.04
CA VAL A 132 -6.98 -11.47 -2.63
C VAL A 132 -5.74 -11.35 -1.72
N LYS A 133 -4.61 -11.96 -2.10
CA LYS A 133 -3.34 -11.83 -1.35
C LYS A 133 -2.85 -10.39 -1.23
N PHE A 134 -3.15 -9.55 -2.22
CA PHE A 134 -2.82 -8.13 -2.19
C PHE A 134 -3.79 -7.32 -1.32
N ILE A 135 -5.09 -7.65 -1.33
CA ILE A 135 -6.13 -6.93 -0.58
C ILE A 135 -6.09 -7.23 0.93
N LEU A 136 -5.77 -8.47 1.32
CA LEU A 136 -5.73 -8.91 2.73
C LEU A 136 -4.41 -8.61 3.45
N ARG A 137 -3.51 -7.82 2.86
CA ARG A 137 -2.30 -7.30 3.51
C ARG A 137 -2.57 -5.98 4.21
#